data_AF-A0A961GSX6-F1
#
_entry.id   AF-A0A961GSX6-F1
#
_cell.length_a   1.000
_cell.length_b   1.000
_cell.length_c   1.000
_cell.angle_alpha   90.00
_cell.angle_beta   90.00
_cell.angle_gamma   90.00
#
_symmetry.space_group_name_H-M   'P 1'
#
loop_
_entity.id
_entity.type
_entity.pdbx_description
1 polymer ?
#
loop_
_entity_poly.entity_id
_entity_poly.type
_entity_poly.pdbx_seq_one_letter_code
_entity_poly.pdbx_strand_id
1 'polypeptide(L)' 'VLVSDASGATHRFAVTERFQLAKGQVPMEELFRTGGEPVLTLVTCGGAFDRSERSYADNIIVWATPVAA' A
#
# COMPACT_ATOMS: atom_id res chain seq x y z
N VAL A 1 -0.58 11.89 -1.41
CA VAL A 1 0.06 11.42 -0.16
C VAL A 1 1.35 12.19 0.07
N LEU A 2 1.63 12.60 1.31
CA LEU A 2 2.88 13.27 1.69
C LEU A 2 3.67 12.35 2.63
N VAL A 3 4.96 12.18 2.38
CA VAL A 3 5.87 11.39 3.23
C VAL A 3 7.03 12.29 3.66
N SER A 4 7.30 12.37 4.95
CA SER A 4 8.47 13.08 5.49
C SER A 4 9.55 12.07 5.83
N ASP A 5 10.77 12.29 5.35
CA ASP A 5 11.92 11.44 5.68
C ASP A 5 12.73 11.99 6.86
N ALA A 6 13.79 11.26 7.24
CA ALA A 6 14.66 11.63 8.36
C ALA A 6 15.45 12.93 8.13
N SER A 7 15.58 13.40 6.89
CA SER A 7 16.20 14.70 6.56
C SER A 7 15.23 15.87 6.70
N GLY A 8 13.93 15.61 6.88
CA GLY A 8 12.88 16.61 6.90
C GLY A 8 12.32 16.97 5.51
N ALA A 9 12.82 16.34 4.44
CA ALA A 9 12.28 16.53 3.11
C ALA A 9 10.87 15.92 3.00
N THR A 10 9.98 16.58 2.26
CA THR A 10 8.63 16.09 2.00
C THR A 10 8.50 15.59 0.57
N HIS A 11 8.15 14.32 0.42
CA HIS A 11 7.92 13.64 -0.85
C HIS A 11 6.42 13.59 -1.16
N ARG A 12 6.04 13.95 -2.39
CA ARG A 12 4.64 13.98 -2.84
C ARG A 12 4.36 12.81 -3.76
N PHE A 13 3.29 12.08 -3.48
CA PHE A 13 2.84 10.95 -4.29
C PHE A 13 1.38 11.13 -4.69
N ALA A 14 1.05 10.80 -5.95
CA ALA A 14 -0.32 10.71 -6.44
C ALA A 14 -0.80 9.27 -6.34
N VAL A 15 -1.96 9.05 -5.74
CA VAL A 15 -2.59 7.72 -5.74
C VAL A 15 -3.00 7.39 -7.15
N THR A 16 -2.54 6.25 -7.66
CA THR A 16 -2.87 5.77 -8.99
C THR A 16 -3.89 4.66 -8.93
N GLU A 17 -3.77 3.76 -7.95
CA GLU A 17 -4.62 2.56 -7.86
C GLU A 17 -4.94 2.19 -6.41
N ARG A 18 -6.11 1.57 -6.23
CA ARG A 18 -6.55 0.98 -4.97
C ARG A 18 -7.14 -0.40 -5.24
N PHE A 19 -6.69 -1.39 -4.47
CA PHE A 19 -7.17 -2.76 -4.51
C PHE A 19 -7.73 -3.17 -3.16
N GLN A 20 -8.69 -4.10 -3.19
CA GLN A 20 -9.14 -4.86 -2.03
C GLN A 20 -9.04 -6.34 -2.39
N LEU A 21 -8.16 -7.04 -1.70
CA LEU A 21 -7.84 -8.44 -1.99
C LEU A 21 -7.97 -9.24 -0.71
N ALA A 22 -8.50 -10.47 -0.80
CA ALA A 22 -8.45 -11.39 0.33
C ALA A 22 -6.99 -11.57 0.76
N LYS A 23 -6.73 -11.70 2.07
CA LYS A 23 -5.36 -11.79 2.62
C LYS A 23 -4.47 -12.84 1.93
N GLY A 24 -5.05 -13.98 1.52
CA GLY A 24 -4.33 -15.05 0.82
C GLY A 24 -4.06 -14.81 -0.66
N GLN A 25 -4.54 -13.70 -1.23
CA GLN A 25 -4.43 -13.36 -2.66
C GLN A 25 -3.53 -12.14 -2.90
N VAL A 26 -2.93 -11.59 -1.85
CA VAL A 26 -2.05 -10.42 -1.96
C VAL A 26 -0.75 -10.81 -2.70
N PRO A 27 -0.39 -10.14 -3.81
CA PRO A 27 0.79 -10.48 -4.58
C PRO A 27 2.06 -9.93 -3.90
N MET A 28 2.56 -10.65 -2.91
CA MET A 28 3.67 -10.20 -2.05
C MET A 28 4.94 -9.83 -2.85
N GLU A 29 5.30 -10.61 -3.87
CA GLU A 29 6.48 -10.33 -4.70
C GLU A 29 6.39 -8.98 -5.40
N GLU A 30 5.21 -8.61 -5.92
CA GLU A 30 5.01 -7.32 -6.57
C GLU A 30 4.98 -6.17 -5.56
N LEU A 31 4.32 -6.37 -4.40
CA LEU A 31 4.26 -5.34 -3.36
C LEU A 31 5.63 -4.95 -2.81
N PHE A 32 6.55 -5.92 -2.73
CA PHE A 32 7.89 -5.77 -2.15
C PHE A 32 9.00 -5.79 -3.19
N ARG A 33 8.67 -5.58 -4.47
CA ARG A 33 9.67 -5.51 -5.54
C ARG A 33 10.71 -4.43 -5.22
N THR A 34 11.97 -4.71 -5.54
CA THR A 34 13.11 -3.82 -5.25
C THR A 34 13.65 -3.11 -6.48
N GLY A 35 13.08 -3.36 -7.67
CA GLY A 35 13.49 -2.77 -8.93
C GLY A 35 12.35 -2.08 -9.69
N GLY A 36 12.72 -1.31 -10.71
CA GLY A 36 11.80 -0.55 -11.56
C GLY A 36 11.49 0.84 -11.02
N GLU A 37 10.44 1.46 -11.56
CA GLU A 37 10.01 2.80 -11.15
C GLU A 37 9.54 2.82 -9.68
N PRO A 38 9.86 3.88 -8.91
CA PRO A 38 9.46 3.99 -7.51
C PRO A 38 7.94 4.02 -7.36
N VAL A 39 7.44 3.23 -6.40
CA VAL A 39 6.02 3.20 -6.02
C VAL A 39 5.92 3.21 -4.50
N LEU A 40 5.04 4.05 -3.95
CA LEU A 40 4.62 3.98 -2.56
C LEU A 40 3.47 2.98 -2.44
N THR A 41 3.72 1.88 -1.74
CA THR A 41 2.71 0.85 -1.42
C THR A 41 2.24 1.02 0.02
N LEU A 42 0.95 1.32 0.22
CA LEU A 42 0.32 1.33 1.53
C LEU A 42 -0.55 0.07 1.68
N VAL A 43 -0.41 -0.62 2.80
CA VAL A 43 -1.14 -1.85 3.10
C VAL A 43 -1.87 -1.70 4.42
N THR A 44 -3.16 -1.99 4.44
CA THR A 44 -3.96 -2.02 5.67
C THR A 44 -4.97 -3.17 5.66
N CYS A 45 -5.59 -3.44 6.80
CA CYS A 45 -6.69 -4.39 6.94
C CYS A 45 -8.00 -3.80 6.38
N GLY A 46 -8.84 -4.63 5.77
CA GLY A 46 -10.14 -4.22 5.26
C GLY A 46 -11.13 -5.38 5.09
N GLY A 47 -12.32 -5.09 4.57
CA GLY A 47 -13.39 -6.09 4.48
C GLY A 47 -14.06 -6.39 5.81
N ALA A 48 -14.77 -7.51 5.89
CA ALA A 48 -15.46 -7.92 7.11
C ALA A 48 -14.46 -8.37 8.19
N PHE A 49 -14.77 -8.06 9.46
CA PHE A 49 -14.01 -8.58 10.60
C PHE A 49 -14.49 -9.98 10.97
N ASP A 50 -13.61 -10.97 10.85
CA ASP A 50 -13.81 -12.31 11.38
C ASP A 50 -13.47 -12.31 12.88
N ARG A 51 -14.47 -12.60 13.72
CA ARG A 51 -14.30 -12.64 15.18
C ARG A 51 -13.59 -13.89 15.68
N SER A 52 -13.68 -15.01 14.95
CA SER A 52 -13.02 -16.25 15.31
C SER A 52 -11.51 -16.13 15.09
N GLU A 53 -11.11 -15.54 13.96
CA GLU A 53 -9.70 -15.27 13.64
C GLU A 53 -9.20 -13.95 14.25
N ARG A 54 -10.11 -13.12 14.77
CA ARG A 54 -9.85 -11.76 15.28
C ARG A 54 -9.13 -10.89 14.25
N SER A 55 -9.53 -11.03 13.00
CA SER A 55 -8.81 -10.52 11.84
C SER A 55 -9.79 -10.05 10.76
N TYR A 56 -9.41 -9.01 10.02
CA TYR A 56 -10.14 -8.60 8.83
C TYR A 56 -9.90 -9.56 7.67
N ALA A 57 -10.91 -9.86 6.85
CA ALA A 57 -10.79 -10.85 5.76
C ALA A 57 -9.84 -10.40 4.63
N ASP A 58 -9.75 -9.09 4.39
CA ASP A 58 -9.05 -8.53 3.24
C ASP A 58 -7.90 -7.61 3.66
N ASN A 59 -7.05 -7.31 2.68
CA ASN A 59 -6.17 -6.16 2.68
C ASN A 59 -6.66 -5.10 1.69
N ILE A 60 -6.56 -3.84 2.09
CA ILE A 60 -6.62 -2.71 1.17
C ILE A 60 -5.18 -2.35 0.81
N ILE A 61 -4.87 -2.40 -0.48
CA ILE A 61 -3.60 -1.95 -1.05
C ILE A 61 -3.86 -0.63 -1.75
N VAL A 62 -2.98 0.35 -1.54
CA VAL A 62 -2.95 1.59 -2.31
C VAL A 62 -1.56 1.72 -2.93
N TRP A 63 -1.53 1.90 -4.25
CA TRP A 63 -0.33 2.30 -4.98
C TRP A 63 -0.38 3.78 -5.31
N ALA A 64 0.76 4.44 -5.10
CA ALA A 64 0.95 5.83 -5.43
C ALA A 64 2.32 6.05 -6.05
N THR A 65 2.39 6.83 -7.12
CA THR A 65 3.66 7.15 -7.81
C THR A 65 4.13 8.54 -7.42
N PRO A 66 5.45 8.82 -7.46
CA PRO A 66 5.98 10.16 -7.25
C PRO A 66 5.33 11.16 -8.19
N VAL A 67 5.00 12.34 -7.69
CA VAL A 67 4.63 13.48 -8.54
C VAL A 67 5.94 14.18 -8.91
N ALA A 68 6.18 14.37 -10.21
CA ALA A 68 7.31 15.17 -10.66
C ALA A 68 7.26 16.56 -10.00
N ALA A 69 8.45 17.10 -9.68
CA ALA A 69 8.59 18.44 -9.11
C ALA A 69 8.08 19.52 -10.08
#